data_AF-A0A9E4FLV7-F1
#
_entry.id   AF-A0A9E4FLV7-F1
#
_cell.length_a   1.000
_cell.length_b   1.000
_cell.length_c   1.000
_cell.angle_alpha   90.00
_cell.angle_beta   90.00
_cell.angle_gamma   90.00
#
_symmetry.space_group_name_H-M   'P 1'
#
loop_
_entity.id
_entity.type
_entity.pdbx_description
1 polymer ?
#
loop_
_entity_poly.entity_id
_entity_poly.type
_entity_poly.pdbx_seq_one_letter_code
_entity_poly.pdbx_strand_id
1 'polypeptide(L)'
;MEASQARYRFGALSSIAAEAIGEPGKRTFKLTLNAGAATAIVWLEKEQLSQLGTRLQEIISTLSDEERSQSGDAPEPEWNDRITNLDFKAAKLALGYDSGSGNFLLLAHNMEEEDDRTATISCWISLTQGGELGEEALRVCAAGRPQCPLCSRPIDPDGHMCPRANGHAPLQD
;
A
#
# COMPACT_ATOMS: atom_id res chain seq x y z
N MET A 1 1.25 -22.73 10.17
CA MET A 1 0.91 -21.72 9.14
C MET A 1 1.15 -22.40 7.81
N GLU A 2 0.10 -22.68 7.04
CA GLU A 2 0.25 -23.19 5.67
C GLU A 2 1.14 -22.21 4.91
N ALA A 3 2.22 -22.71 4.32
CA ALA A 3 3.05 -21.91 3.44
C ALA A 3 2.13 -21.36 2.34
N SER A 4 1.84 -20.07 2.39
CA SER A 4 1.05 -19.38 1.39
C SER A 4 1.70 -19.66 0.04
N GLN A 5 1.05 -20.49 -0.78
CA GLN A 5 1.57 -20.77 -2.12
C GLN A 5 1.49 -19.48 -2.91
N ALA A 6 2.64 -19.01 -3.38
CA ALA A 6 2.72 -17.87 -4.27
C ALA A 6 3.53 -18.25 -5.52
N ARG A 7 3.09 -17.76 -6.67
CA ARG A 7 3.74 -17.99 -7.95
C ARG A 7 5.10 -17.33 -8.02
N TYR A 8 5.20 -16.10 -7.52
CA TYR A 8 6.43 -15.33 -7.41
C TYR A 8 6.72 -15.00 -5.95
N ARG A 9 7.70 -15.69 -5.37
CA ARG A 9 8.10 -15.50 -3.97
C ARG A 9 9.30 -14.57 -3.89
N PHE A 10 9.06 -13.27 -3.75
CA PHE A 10 10.11 -12.25 -3.76
C PHE A 10 11.07 -12.33 -2.56
N GLY A 11 10.68 -13.07 -1.51
CA GLY A 11 11.45 -13.11 -0.27
C GLY A 11 11.45 -11.74 0.43
N ALA A 12 12.55 -11.40 1.09
CA ALA A 12 12.76 -10.06 1.65
C ALA A 12 12.76 -8.99 0.56
N LEU A 13 12.05 -7.89 0.78
CA LEU A 13 12.11 -6.73 -0.11
C LEU A 13 13.27 -5.80 0.25
N SER A 14 13.99 -5.33 -0.76
CA SER A 14 14.94 -4.23 -0.61
C SER A 14 14.21 -2.90 -0.41
N SER A 15 13.07 -2.68 -1.07
CA SER A 15 12.21 -1.51 -0.82
C SER A 15 10.76 -1.76 -1.22
N ILE A 16 9.87 -1.02 -0.56
CA ILE A 16 8.44 -0.96 -0.85
C ILE A 16 7.96 0.48 -0.70
N ALA A 17 7.12 0.95 -1.63
CA ALA A 17 6.57 2.31 -1.60
C ALA A 17 5.12 2.33 -2.06
N ALA A 18 4.33 3.23 -1.49
CA ALA A 18 2.95 3.49 -1.85
C ALA A 18 2.80 4.84 -2.57
N GLU A 19 2.28 4.82 -3.79
CA GLU A 19 2.15 6.03 -4.61
C GLU A 19 0.71 6.23 -5.10
N ALA A 20 0.33 7.49 -5.30
CA ALA A 20 -0.93 7.86 -5.94
C ALA A 20 -0.65 8.68 -7.20
N ILE A 21 -1.17 8.25 -8.34
CA ILE A 21 -0.96 8.87 -9.65
C ILE A 21 -2.24 9.56 -10.12
N GLY A 22 -2.12 10.79 -10.62
CA GLY A 22 -3.23 11.54 -11.21
C GLY A 22 -3.83 12.62 -10.30
N GLU A 23 -4.91 13.22 -10.77
CA GLU A 23 -5.58 14.33 -10.09
C GLU A 23 -6.44 13.86 -8.90
N PRO A 24 -6.56 14.66 -7.82
CA PRO A 24 -7.48 14.38 -6.72
C PRO A 24 -8.90 14.03 -7.20
N GLY A 25 -9.37 12.82 -6.87
CA GLY A 25 -10.68 12.30 -7.28
C GLY A 25 -10.66 11.40 -8.53
N LYS A 26 -9.55 11.39 -9.28
CA LYS A 26 -9.29 10.48 -10.41
C LYS A 26 -7.95 9.74 -10.24
N ARG A 27 -7.49 9.59 -8.99
CA ARG A 27 -6.21 8.96 -8.71
C ARG A 27 -6.28 7.46 -8.82
N THR A 28 -5.24 6.87 -9.37
CA THR A 28 -4.93 5.45 -9.23
C THR A 28 -3.86 5.28 -8.17
N PHE A 29 -3.88 4.16 -7.46
CA PHE A 29 -2.94 3.85 -6.40
C PHE A 29 -2.11 2.64 -6.80
N LYS A 30 -0.83 2.63 -6.42
CA LYS A 30 0.05 1.50 -6.67
C LYS A 30 1.01 1.26 -5.51
N LEU A 31 1.45 0.02 -5.40
CA LEU A 31 2.65 -0.36 -4.65
C LEU A 31 3.78 -0.65 -5.63
N THR A 32 4.96 -0.11 -5.36
CA THR A 32 6.20 -0.49 -6.04
C THR A 32 7.00 -1.39 -5.10
N LEU A 33 7.26 -2.63 -5.50
CA LEU A 33 8.00 -3.64 -4.74
C LEU A 33 9.34 -3.91 -5.43
N ASN A 34 10.45 -3.89 -4.70
CA ASN A 34 11.77 -4.25 -5.22
C ASN A 34 12.42 -5.33 -4.35
N ALA A 35 12.93 -6.38 -4.98
CA ALA A 35 13.68 -7.48 -4.35
C ALA A 35 14.81 -7.91 -5.29
N GLY A 36 16.03 -7.43 -5.03
CA GLY A 36 17.20 -7.71 -5.87
C GLY A 36 16.97 -7.23 -7.31
N ALA A 37 17.04 -8.14 -8.28
CA ALA A 37 16.76 -7.86 -9.69
C ALA A 37 15.26 -7.94 -10.07
N ALA A 38 14.36 -8.21 -9.11
CA ALA A 38 12.93 -8.28 -9.35
C ALA A 38 12.21 -6.99 -8.92
N THR A 39 11.28 -6.54 -9.76
CA THR A 39 10.42 -5.39 -9.51
C THR A 39 8.96 -5.77 -9.80
N ALA A 40 8.04 -5.25 -8.98
CA ALA A 40 6.61 -5.38 -9.24
C ALA A 40 5.89 -4.05 -9.01
N ILE A 41 4.97 -3.73 -9.92
CA ILE A 41 3.99 -2.66 -9.77
C ILE A 41 2.64 -3.35 -9.53
N VAL A 42 2.05 -3.08 -8.37
CA VAL A 42 0.75 -3.64 -7.98
C VAL A 42 -0.25 -2.50 -7.88
N TRP A 43 -1.17 -2.42 -8.83
CA TRP A 43 -2.24 -1.41 -8.84
C TRP A 43 -3.35 -1.79 -7.87
N LEU A 44 -3.81 -0.81 -7.09
CA LEU A 44 -4.75 -0.99 -6.00
C LEU A 44 -5.92 -0.01 -6.10
N GLU A 45 -7.06 -0.42 -5.55
CA GLU A 45 -8.12 0.50 -5.17
C GLU A 45 -7.72 1.29 -3.92
N LYS A 46 -8.28 2.50 -3.76
CA LYS A 46 -7.98 3.37 -2.62
C LYS A 46 -8.25 2.67 -1.28
N GLU A 47 -9.36 1.95 -1.20
CA GLU A 47 -9.78 1.24 0.01
C GLU A 47 -8.80 0.13 0.38
N GLN A 48 -8.23 -0.58 -0.61
CA GLN A 48 -7.23 -1.63 -0.36
C GLN A 48 -5.94 -1.03 0.23
N LEU A 49 -5.44 0.07 -0.35
CA LEU A 49 -4.24 0.73 0.15
C LEU A 49 -4.46 1.34 1.55
N SER A 50 -5.61 2.00 1.76
CA SER A 50 -5.96 2.57 3.07
C SER A 50 -6.10 1.49 4.14
N GLN A 51 -6.70 0.34 3.82
CA GLN A 51 -6.81 -0.79 4.74
C GLN A 51 -5.44 -1.38 5.07
N LEU A 52 -4.58 -1.57 4.06
CA LEU A 52 -3.21 -2.04 4.27
C LEU A 52 -2.44 -1.12 5.23
N GLY A 53 -2.47 0.18 4.98
CA GLY A 53 -1.79 1.15 5.84
C GLY A 53 -2.32 1.17 7.27
N THR A 54 -3.65 1.12 7.43
CA THR A 54 -4.29 1.03 8.75
C THR A 54 -3.86 -0.24 9.49
N ARG A 55 -3.88 -1.40 8.82
CA ARG A 55 -3.51 -2.69 9.43
C ARG A 55 -2.06 -2.73 9.87
N LEU A 56 -1.13 -2.19 9.07
CA LEU A 56 0.28 -2.08 9.45
C LEU A 56 0.44 -1.28 10.74
N GLN A 57 -0.17 -0.09 10.79
CA GLN A 57 -0.10 0.78 11.96
C GLN A 57 -0.77 0.16 13.21
N GLU A 58 -1.91 -0.50 13.04
CA GLU A 58 -2.58 -1.25 14.11
C GLU A 58 -1.66 -2.32 14.71
N ILE A 59 -1.09 -3.20 13.87
CA ILE A 59 -0.21 -4.27 14.35
C ILE A 59 1.00 -3.67 15.08
N ILE A 60 1.68 -2.70 14.45
CA ILE A 60 2.86 -2.06 15.05
C ILE A 60 2.50 -1.43 16.41
N SER A 61 1.35 -0.76 16.52
CA SER A 61 0.91 -0.12 17.76
C SER A 61 0.70 -1.10 18.93
N THR A 62 0.43 -2.37 18.63
CA THR A 62 0.23 -3.42 19.65
C THR A 62 1.51 -4.13 20.10
N LEU A 63 2.63 -3.92 19.40
CA LEU A 63 3.91 -4.56 19.73
C LEU A 63 4.58 -3.91 20.95
N SER A 64 5.19 -4.75 21.78
CA SER A 64 6.06 -4.36 22.89
C SER A 64 7.37 -3.72 22.41
N ASP A 65 8.07 -3.03 23.31
CA ASP A 65 9.38 -2.42 22.99
C ASP A 65 10.43 -3.49 22.66
N GLU A 66 10.35 -4.67 23.29
CA GLU A 66 11.19 -5.81 22.96
C GLU A 66 10.94 -6.31 21.53
N GLU A 67 9.67 -6.48 21.13
CA GLU A 67 9.30 -6.90 19.77
C GLU A 67 9.69 -5.85 18.72
N ARG A 68 9.58 -4.56 19.04
CA ARG A 68 10.01 -3.49 18.13
C ARG A 68 11.52 -3.44 17.93
N SER A 69 12.27 -3.89 18.94
CA SER A 69 13.73 -3.94 18.90
C SER A 69 14.25 -5.25 18.28
N GLN A 70 13.39 -6.24 18.09
CA GLN A 70 13.75 -7.49 17.41
C GLN A 70 14.00 -7.21 15.93
N SER A 71 15.26 -7.30 15.52
CA SER A 71 15.65 -7.37 14.12
C SER A 71 15.85 -8.84 13.76
N GLY A 72 14.75 -9.54 13.46
CA GLY A 72 14.82 -10.90 12.94
C GLY A 72 15.05 -10.88 11.43
N ASP A 73 15.87 -11.81 10.95
CA ASP A 73 16.04 -12.03 9.51
C ASP A 73 14.71 -12.45 8.88
N ALA A 74 14.45 -11.94 7.67
CA ALA A 74 13.30 -12.37 6.90
C ALA A 74 13.34 -13.91 6.71
N PRO A 75 12.21 -14.61 6.86
CA PRO A 75 12.16 -16.07 6.76
C PRO A 75 12.60 -16.64 5.40
N GLU A 76 12.57 -15.82 4.35
CA GLU A 76 12.99 -16.18 3.00
C GLU A 76 13.97 -15.13 2.46
N PRO A 77 15.13 -15.55 1.92
CA PRO A 77 16.09 -14.62 1.35
C PRO A 77 15.49 -13.89 0.14
N GLU A 78 16.07 -12.74 -0.17
CA GLU A 78 15.72 -11.96 -1.36
C GLU A 78 15.77 -12.80 -2.66
N TRP A 79 14.93 -12.43 -3.63
CA TRP A 79 14.80 -13.11 -4.92
C TRP A 79 16.15 -13.36 -5.63
N ASN A 80 16.26 -14.54 -6.25
CA ASN A 80 17.51 -15.13 -6.75
C ASN A 80 18.06 -14.55 -8.09
N ASP A 81 18.15 -13.23 -8.21
CA ASP A 81 18.79 -12.50 -9.33
C ASP A 81 18.22 -12.74 -10.74
N ARG A 82 17.09 -13.44 -10.85
CA ARG A 82 16.37 -13.53 -12.13
C ARG A 82 15.58 -12.24 -12.35
N ILE A 83 15.98 -11.47 -13.36
CA ILE A 83 15.24 -10.27 -13.78
C ILE A 83 13.77 -10.64 -13.98
N THR A 84 12.91 -10.02 -13.18
CA THR A 84 11.46 -10.27 -13.16
C THR A 84 10.76 -8.93 -13.01
N ASN A 85 9.91 -8.58 -13.97
CA ASN A 85 9.13 -7.34 -13.94
C ASN A 85 7.66 -7.71 -14.01
N LEU A 86 6.90 -7.37 -12.98
CA LEU A 86 5.46 -7.62 -12.90
C LEU A 86 4.71 -6.28 -12.86
N ASP A 87 3.58 -6.22 -13.56
CA ASP A 87 2.68 -5.07 -13.56
C ASP A 87 1.25 -5.61 -13.66
N PHE A 88 0.48 -5.49 -12.58
CA PHE A 88 -0.89 -6.03 -12.53
C PHE A 88 -1.77 -5.32 -11.51
N LYS A 89 -3.09 -5.50 -11.64
CA LYS A 89 -4.08 -4.99 -10.71
C LYS A 89 -4.42 -6.04 -9.65
N ALA A 90 -4.36 -5.67 -8.37
CA ALA A 90 -4.69 -6.60 -7.29
C ALA A 90 -6.21 -6.79 -7.15
N ALA A 91 -6.66 -8.04 -7.19
CA ALA A 91 -7.98 -8.40 -6.69
C ALA A 91 -8.03 -8.36 -5.16
N LYS A 92 -6.97 -8.86 -4.52
CA LYS A 92 -6.92 -9.04 -3.06
C LYS A 92 -5.50 -8.87 -2.55
N LEU A 93 -5.40 -8.27 -1.36
CA LEU A 93 -4.20 -8.26 -0.54
C LEU A 93 -4.46 -9.03 0.76
N ALA A 94 -3.45 -9.73 1.25
CA ALA A 94 -3.44 -10.30 2.59
C ALA A 94 -2.14 -9.91 3.30
N LEU A 95 -2.24 -9.54 4.57
CA LEU A 95 -1.13 -9.16 5.42
C LEU A 95 -1.10 -10.07 6.65
N GLY A 96 0.04 -10.69 6.92
CA GLY A 96 0.33 -11.40 8.16
C GLY A 96 1.52 -10.77 8.86
N TYR A 97 1.59 -10.93 10.18
CA TYR A 97 2.77 -10.59 10.98
C TYR A 97 3.29 -11.87 11.63
N ASP A 98 4.59 -12.13 11.46
CA ASP A 98 5.26 -13.26 12.06
C ASP A 98 6.07 -12.79 13.27
N SER A 99 5.62 -13.13 14.48
CA SER A 99 6.30 -12.73 15.72
C SER A 99 7.63 -13.44 15.94
N GLY A 100 7.89 -14.55 15.23
CA GLY A 100 9.18 -15.25 15.31
C GLY A 100 10.31 -14.50 14.63
N SER A 101 10.04 -13.91 13.47
CA SER A 101 11.00 -13.13 12.68
C SER A 101 10.82 -11.62 12.81
N GLY A 102 9.72 -11.12 13.36
CA GLY A 102 9.42 -9.69 13.43
C GLY A 102 9.11 -9.06 12.06
N ASN A 103 8.80 -9.88 11.06
CA ASN A 103 8.54 -9.44 9.69
C ASN A 103 7.06 -9.61 9.31
N PHE A 104 6.59 -8.75 8.41
CA PHE A 104 5.29 -8.88 7.77
C PHE A 104 5.38 -9.74 6.52
N LEU A 105 4.38 -10.59 6.30
CA LEU A 105 4.14 -11.29 5.05
C LEU A 105 3.03 -10.59 4.28
N LEU A 106 3.34 -10.04 3.11
CA LEU A 106 2.37 -9.45 2.19
C LEU A 106 2.14 -10.40 1.01
N LEU A 107 0.87 -10.71 0.75
CA LEU A 107 0.41 -11.50 -0.38
C LEU A 107 -0.47 -10.63 -1.29
N ALA A 108 -0.23 -10.70 -2.60
CA ALA A 108 -1.03 -10.02 -3.62
C ALA A 108 -1.52 -11.00 -4.68
N HIS A 109 -2.82 -10.93 -4.99
CA HIS A 109 -3.48 -11.74 -6.02
C HIS A 109 -3.87 -10.87 -7.22
N ASN A 110 -3.51 -11.30 -8.43
CA ASN A 110 -3.86 -10.65 -9.67
C ASN A 110 -5.36 -10.82 -9.97
N MET A 111 -6.01 -9.73 -10.37
CA MET A 111 -7.42 -9.70 -10.75
C MET A 111 -7.73 -10.52 -12.00
N GLU A 112 -6.75 -10.74 -12.87
CA GLU A 112 -6.92 -11.52 -14.11
C GLU A 112 -6.70 -13.03 -13.91
N GLU A 113 -6.21 -13.47 -12.74
CA GLU A 113 -6.01 -14.88 -12.44
C GLU A 113 -7.29 -15.50 -11.86
N GLU A 114 -7.73 -16.65 -12.39
CA GLU A 114 -8.94 -17.34 -11.94
C GLU A 114 -8.74 -18.13 -10.62
N ASP A 115 -7.49 -18.47 -10.27
CA ASP A 115 -7.15 -19.19 -9.04
C ASP A 115 -6.83 -18.21 -7.91
N ASP A 116 -7.80 -18.00 -7.01
CA ASP A 116 -7.63 -17.12 -5.85
C ASP A 116 -6.90 -17.80 -4.66
N ARG A 117 -6.60 -19.10 -4.78
CA ARG A 117 -5.92 -19.88 -3.73
C ARG A 117 -4.42 -19.67 -3.72
N THR A 118 -3.84 -19.38 -4.88
CA THR A 118 -2.42 -19.11 -5.05
C THR A 118 -2.21 -17.61 -5.18
N ALA A 119 -1.36 -17.02 -4.35
CA ALA A 119 -0.99 -15.62 -4.50
C ALA A 119 -0.13 -15.44 -5.76
N THR A 120 -0.28 -14.32 -6.45
CA THR A 120 0.62 -13.98 -7.56
C THR A 120 2.00 -13.64 -7.00
N ILE A 121 2.05 -12.77 -5.98
CA ILE A 121 3.29 -12.39 -5.28
C ILE A 121 3.16 -12.69 -3.79
N SER A 122 4.25 -13.20 -3.19
CA SER A 122 4.50 -13.12 -1.75
C SER A 122 5.81 -12.40 -1.46
N CYS A 123 5.83 -11.54 -0.45
CA CYS A 123 7.02 -10.82 -0.03
C CYS A 123 7.06 -10.57 1.48
N TRP A 124 8.28 -10.47 2.02
CA TRP A 124 8.55 -10.16 3.41
C TRP A 124 8.97 -8.70 3.54
N ILE A 125 8.38 -8.01 4.51
CA ILE A 125 8.59 -6.60 4.79
C ILE A 125 9.02 -6.47 6.23
N SER A 126 10.14 -5.78 6.48
CA SER A 126 10.61 -5.53 7.84
C SER A 126 9.65 -4.64 8.63
N LEU A 127 9.76 -4.66 9.95
CA LEU A 127 8.97 -3.79 10.82
C LEU A 127 9.11 -2.30 10.44
N THR A 128 10.34 -1.86 10.16
CA THR A 128 10.65 -0.49 9.72
C THR A 128 9.97 -0.14 8.40
N GLN A 129 10.15 -0.97 7.36
CA GLN A 129 9.50 -0.76 6.07
C GLN A 129 7.97 -0.78 6.20
N GLY A 130 7.41 -1.65 7.06
CA GLY A 130 5.98 -1.73 7.32
C GLY A 130 5.43 -0.45 7.97
N GLY A 131 6.18 0.15 8.90
CA GLY A 131 5.85 1.43 9.52
C GLY A 131 5.83 2.57 8.50
N GLU A 132 6.92 2.72 7.74
CA GLU A 132 7.05 3.74 6.69
C GLU A 132 5.95 3.61 5.64
N LEU A 133 5.72 2.38 5.15
CA LEU A 133 4.66 2.09 4.19
C LEU A 133 3.28 2.41 4.75
N GLY A 134 3.03 2.10 6.03
CA GLY A 134 1.74 2.37 6.65
C GLY A 134 1.44 3.87 6.72
N GLU A 135 2.41 4.67 7.13
CA GLU A 135 2.28 6.13 7.14
C GLU A 135 2.13 6.70 5.73
N GLU A 136 2.92 6.23 4.78
CA GLU A 136 2.86 6.67 3.38
C GLU A 136 1.50 6.35 2.76
N ALA A 137 1.03 5.11 2.89
CA ALA A 137 -0.26 4.64 2.38
C ALA A 137 -1.43 5.51 2.88
N LEU A 138 -1.46 5.80 4.19
CA LEU A 138 -2.50 6.64 4.77
C LEU A 138 -2.40 8.09 4.28
N ARG A 139 -1.18 8.63 4.19
CA ARG A 139 -0.91 9.99 3.70
C ARG A 139 -1.37 10.16 2.25
N VAL A 140 -1.02 9.24 1.35
CA VAL A 140 -1.41 9.32 -0.07
C VAL A 140 -2.91 9.12 -0.26
N CYS A 141 -3.55 8.26 0.55
CA CYS A 141 -5.00 8.09 0.56
C CYS A 141 -5.75 9.32 1.07
N ALA A 142 -5.19 10.00 2.08
CA ALA A 142 -5.75 11.19 2.72
C ALA A 142 -5.56 12.48 1.90
N ALA A 143 -4.62 12.50 0.95
CA ALA A 143 -4.36 13.63 0.05
C ALA A 143 -5.49 13.87 -0.98
N GLY A 144 -6.74 13.77 -0.56
CA GLY A 144 -7.92 13.99 -1.38
C GLY A 144 -8.06 15.42 -1.87
N ARG A 145 -9.21 15.70 -2.49
CA ARG A 145 -9.54 17.05 -2.94
C ARG A 145 -9.54 18.04 -1.76
N PRO A 146 -9.00 19.26 -1.92
CA PRO A 146 -9.07 20.28 -0.89
C PRO A 146 -10.54 20.47 -0.48
N GLN A 147 -10.80 20.55 0.81
CA GLN A 147 -12.15 20.81 1.32
C GLN A 147 -12.46 22.30 1.20
N CYS A 148 -13.68 22.63 0.77
CA CYS A 148 -14.16 24.00 0.76
C CYS A 148 -14.20 24.55 2.20
N PRO A 149 -13.54 25.67 2.51
CA PRO A 149 -13.51 26.21 3.88
C PRO A 149 -14.89 26.64 4.38
N LEU A 150 -15.85 26.85 3.47
CA LEU A 150 -17.20 27.29 3.81
C LEU A 150 -18.14 26.12 4.11
N CYS A 151 -18.16 25.08 3.27
CA CYS A 151 -19.12 23.98 3.36
C CYS A 151 -18.50 22.60 3.63
N SER A 152 -17.17 22.52 3.73
CA SER A 152 -16.38 21.31 3.95
C SER A 152 -16.55 20.22 2.89
N ARG A 153 -17.19 20.53 1.76
CA ARG A 153 -17.30 19.61 0.62
C ARG A 153 -15.99 19.60 -0.19
N PRO A 154 -15.63 18.47 -0.81
CA PRO A 154 -14.49 18.40 -1.72
C PRO A 154 -14.61 19.41 -2.88
N ILE A 155 -13.51 20.09 -3.20
CA ILE A 155 -13.41 20.98 -4.36
C ILE A 155 -12.93 20.19 -5.58
N ASP A 156 -13.76 20.12 -6.63
CA ASP A 156 -13.35 19.54 -7.92
C ASP A 156 -12.27 20.41 -8.60
N PRO A 157 -11.39 19.82 -9.43
CA PRO A 157 -10.39 20.58 -10.19
C PRO A 157 -11.01 21.65 -11.10
N ASP A 158 -12.19 21.36 -11.67
CA ASP A 158 -12.96 22.29 -12.51
C ASP A 158 -13.68 23.39 -11.70
N GLY A 159 -13.51 23.41 -10.37
CA GLY A 159 -14.11 24.36 -9.44
C GLY A 159 -15.26 23.76 -8.61
N HIS A 160 -15.62 24.45 -7.51
CA HIS A 160 -16.70 24.03 -6.60
C HIS A 160 -17.73 25.12 -6.41
N MET A 161 -18.99 24.82 -6.78
CA MET A 161 -20.12 25.69 -6.49
C MET A 161 -20.56 25.51 -5.03
N CYS A 162 -20.06 26.36 -4.14
CA CYS A 162 -20.36 26.29 -2.72
C CYS A 162 -21.77 26.83 -2.40
N PRO A 163 -22.70 26.02 -1.87
CA PRO A 163 -24.03 26.49 -1.49
C PRO A 163 -24.01 27.54 -0.36
N ARG A 164 -22.93 27.56 0.44
CA ARG A 164 -22.74 28.54 1.52
C ARG A 164 -22.14 29.86 1.05
N ALA A 165 -21.68 29.95 -0.20
CA ALA A 165 -21.10 31.17 -0.75
C ALA A 165 -22.15 32.17 -1.27
N ASN A 166 -23.45 31.86 -1.19
CA ASN A 166 -24.59 32.73 -1.56
C ASN A 166 -24.22 33.98 -2.39
N GLY A 167 -23.86 33.78 -3.67
CA GLY A 167 -23.98 34.81 -4.71
C GLY A 167 -22.76 35.63 -5.12
N HIS A 168 -21.54 35.45 -4.59
CA HIS A 168 -20.38 36.18 -5.10
C HIS A 168 -19.55 35.34 -6.10
N ALA A 169 -19.43 35.86 -7.32
CA ALA A 169 -18.58 35.36 -8.41
C ALA A 169 -17.09 35.31 -8.00
N PRO A 170 -16.23 34.54 -8.70
CA PRO A 170 -14.92 34.12 -8.17
C PRO A 170 -13.95 35.30 -8.00
N LEU A 171 -13.15 35.26 -6.94
CA LEU A 171 -11.94 36.08 -6.83
C LEU A 171 -10.90 35.51 -7.80
N GLN A 172 -10.60 36.29 -8.83
CA GLN A 172 -9.43 36.12 -9.68
C GLN A 172 -8.20 36.57 -8.87
N ASP A 173 -7.13 35.76 -8.91
CA ASP A 173 -5.76 36.28 -9.00
C ASP A 173 -5.03 35.44 -10.05
#